data_AF-A0A6P4E7L0-F1
#
_entry.id   AF-A0A6P4E7L0-F1
#
_cell.length_a   1.000
_cell.length_b   1.000
_cell.length_c   1.000
_cell.angle_alpha   90.00
_cell.angle_beta   90.00
_cell.angle_gamma   90.00
#
_symmetry.space_group_name_H-M   'P 1'
#
loop_
_entity.id
_entity.type
_entity.pdbx_description
1 polymer ?
#
loop_
_entity_poly.entity_id
_entity_poly.type
_entity_poly.pdbx_seq_one_letter_code
_entity_poly.pdbx_strand_id
1 'polypeptide(L)'
;MIVDYIVTSIRYVEAVFLADFLRRFYLSAVEYIRFRHNYLPEDRLRMILCRSFTYKMKSICVLLPVTFLGIGISIAGNFSAVLPTSELLLIIPLNWLLNDLGHSPLTELNWLRDSHGLDFATGMASSLFHGCLKLSLPEWQNDGLKPRMALYEARNNITFGLDRLVILSPSKSSDHNILKSDLLKEAKPLQTRIVNRAGVDRHFRLNVYKINRKVNGKIYYFVIELATPLITFSDALQSELTATRQMKQFKREIRMRFNEKLKDLIRKDPEIRNKVYLITYIPRDEEGNPVDITDLLISYMKKNKTVNMFED
;
A
#
# COMPACT_ATOMS: atom_id res chain seq x y z
N MET A 1 51.03 -1.74 23.04
CA MET A 1 50.30 -2.98 22.71
C MET A 1 48.81 -2.91 23.08
N ILE A 2 48.43 -2.81 24.36
CA ILE A 2 47.00 -2.75 24.75
C ILE A 2 46.33 -1.45 24.26
N VAL A 3 47.00 -0.31 24.42
CA VAL A 3 46.49 1.01 23.96
C VAL A 3 46.32 1.03 22.44
N ASP A 4 47.30 0.52 21.69
CA ASP A 4 47.25 0.47 20.22
C ASP A 4 46.12 -0.44 19.71
N TYR A 5 45.88 -1.56 20.41
CA TYR A 5 44.77 -2.45 20.11
C TYR A 5 43.41 -1.77 20.34
N ILE A 6 43.27 -1.02 21.44
CA ILE A 6 42.05 -0.25 21.76
C ILE A 6 41.79 0.82 20.70
N VAL A 7 42.81 1.62 20.36
CA VAL A 7 42.71 2.68 19.34
C VAL A 7 42.35 2.08 17.96
N THR A 8 42.99 0.98 17.58
CA THR A 8 42.69 0.29 16.32
C THR A 8 41.25 -0.22 16.30
N SER A 9 40.79 -0.81 17.40
CA SER A 9 39.42 -1.31 17.53
C SER A 9 38.36 -0.19 17.42
N ILE A 10 38.62 0.97 18.06
CA ILE A 10 37.77 2.16 17.95
C ILE A 10 37.65 2.59 16.48
N ARG A 11 38.77 2.70 15.76
CA ARG A 11 38.77 3.11 14.35
C ARG A 11 38.03 2.14 13.43
N TYR A 12 38.13 0.83 13.67
CA TYR A 12 37.34 -0.16 12.92
C TYR A 12 35.83 0.04 13.15
N VAL A 13 35.43 0.22 14.40
CA VAL A 13 34.02 0.45 14.73
C VAL A 13 33.53 1.76 14.10
N GLU A 14 34.31 2.84 14.20
CA GLU A 14 33.99 4.13 13.55
C GLU A 14 33.90 4.01 12.03
N ALA A 15 34.81 3.31 11.37
CA ALA A 15 34.77 3.08 9.92
C ALA A 15 33.51 2.30 9.50
N VAL A 16 33.13 1.29 10.28
CA VAL A 16 31.92 0.49 10.06
C VAL A 16 30.64 1.32 10.22
N PHE A 17 30.58 2.16 11.25
CA PHE A 17 29.45 3.09 11.45
C PHE A 17 29.42 4.20 10.40
N LEU A 18 30.57 4.74 9.99
CA LEU A 18 30.67 5.72 8.91
C LEU A 18 30.17 5.12 7.59
N ALA A 19 30.56 3.87 7.29
CA ALA A 19 30.07 3.15 6.12
C ALA A 19 28.53 3.01 6.14
N ASP A 20 27.95 2.58 7.26
CA ASP A 20 26.50 2.45 7.41
C ASP A 20 25.78 3.81 7.32
N PHE A 21 26.33 4.84 7.96
CA PHE A 21 25.83 6.21 7.89
C PHE A 21 25.78 6.72 6.45
N LEU A 22 26.87 6.57 5.69
CA LEU A 22 26.95 6.97 4.29
C LEU A 22 25.92 6.21 3.43
N ARG A 23 25.76 4.91 3.66
CA ARG A 23 24.74 4.09 2.97
C ARG A 23 23.33 4.58 3.27
N ARG A 24 23.01 4.85 4.54
CA ARG A 24 21.69 5.37 4.96
C ARG A 24 21.43 6.77 4.43
N PHE A 25 22.45 7.63 4.38
CA PHE A 25 22.36 8.95 3.78
C PHE A 25 22.06 8.86 2.28
N TYR A 26 22.79 8.00 1.55
CA TYR A 26 22.51 7.74 0.14
C TYR A 26 21.08 7.24 -0.07
N LEU A 27 20.63 6.24 0.71
CA LEU A 27 19.25 5.74 0.62
C LEU A 27 18.21 6.82 0.95
N SER A 28 18.48 7.69 1.93
CA SER A 28 17.61 8.82 2.27
C SER A 28 17.47 9.79 1.09
N ALA A 29 18.58 10.11 0.42
CA ALA A 29 18.58 11.01 -0.73
C ALA A 29 17.81 10.40 -1.91
N VAL A 30 18.05 9.12 -2.21
CA VAL A 30 17.29 8.38 -3.24
C VAL A 30 15.79 8.35 -2.90
N GLU A 31 15.45 8.09 -1.63
CA GLU A 31 14.06 8.07 -1.16
C GLU A 31 13.37 9.43 -1.37
N TYR A 32 14.07 10.50 -1.03
CA TYR A 32 13.56 11.86 -1.16
C TYR A 32 13.27 12.24 -2.62
N ILE A 33 14.16 11.86 -3.53
CA ILE A 33 14.05 12.19 -4.96
C ILE A 33 13.01 11.29 -5.65
N ARG A 34 13.15 9.97 -5.51
CA ARG A 34 12.39 8.99 -6.31
C ARG A 34 10.99 8.72 -5.75
N PHE A 35 10.83 8.69 -4.42
CA PHE A 35 9.61 8.24 -3.75
C PHE A 35 8.84 9.38 -3.08
N ARG A 36 9.02 10.62 -3.55
CA ARG A 36 8.39 11.83 -2.98
C ARG A 36 6.86 11.74 -2.81
N HIS A 37 6.17 11.03 -3.70
CA HIS A 37 4.70 10.89 -3.73
C HIS A 37 4.18 9.92 -2.65
N ASN A 38 5.06 9.09 -2.08
CA ASN A 38 4.70 8.14 -1.03
C ASN A 38 4.56 8.80 0.34
N TYR A 39 5.04 10.04 0.49
CA TYR A 39 5.06 10.80 1.74
C TYR A 39 4.11 11.99 1.65
N LEU A 40 3.55 12.40 2.80
CA LEU A 40 2.85 13.67 2.90
C LEU A 40 3.86 14.83 2.72
N PRO A 41 3.47 15.94 2.07
CA PRO A 41 4.39 17.05 1.80
C PRO A 41 4.99 17.66 3.07
N GLU A 42 4.17 17.84 4.12
CA GLU A 42 4.50 18.56 5.35
C GLU A 42 5.65 17.90 6.15
N ASP A 43 5.66 16.57 6.25
CA ASP A 43 6.61 15.83 7.09
C ASP A 43 7.63 14.98 6.30
N ARG A 44 7.76 15.22 4.99
CA ARG A 44 8.55 14.34 4.10
C ARG A 44 9.99 14.13 4.57
N LEU A 45 10.75 15.21 4.75
CA LEU A 45 12.16 15.13 5.12
C LEU A 45 12.34 14.48 6.49
N ARG A 46 11.58 14.94 7.47
CA ARG A 46 11.61 14.42 8.84
C ARG A 46 11.31 12.92 8.86
N MET A 47 10.26 12.48 8.19
CA MET A 47 9.88 11.07 8.18
C MET A 47 10.91 10.18 7.46
N ILE A 48 11.50 10.65 6.36
CA ILE A 48 12.57 9.92 5.66
C ILE A 48 13.81 9.80 6.55
N LEU A 49 14.27 10.90 7.15
CA LEU A 49 15.43 10.89 8.03
C LEU A 49 15.20 10.00 9.26
N CYS A 50 14.05 10.12 9.93
CA CYS A 50 13.71 9.25 11.05
C CYS A 50 13.72 7.76 10.65
N ARG A 51 13.13 7.41 9.49
CA ARG A 51 13.13 6.02 9.00
C ARG A 51 14.52 5.51 8.60
N SER A 52 15.41 6.40 8.18
CA SER A 52 16.75 6.02 7.70
C SER A 52 17.75 5.88 8.84
N PHE A 53 17.70 6.79 9.82
CA PHE A 53 18.66 6.86 10.93
C PHE A 53 18.13 6.25 12.24
N THR A 54 17.16 5.33 12.16
CA THR A 54 16.79 4.51 13.33
C THR A 54 17.80 3.37 13.50
N TYR A 55 18.51 3.40 14.62
CA TYR A 55 19.43 2.33 15.04
C TYR A 55 18.77 1.42 16.06
N LYS A 56 19.14 0.13 16.05
CA LYS A 56 18.73 -0.79 17.13
C LYS A 56 19.41 -0.34 18.42
N MET A 57 18.74 -0.51 19.56
CA MET A 57 19.29 -0.17 20.88
C MET A 57 20.67 -0.80 21.11
N LYS A 58 20.89 -2.05 20.66
CA LYS A 58 22.19 -2.72 20.73
C LYS A 58 23.30 -1.93 20.02
N SER A 59 23.02 -1.37 18.84
CA SER A 59 23.97 -0.58 18.07
C SER A 59 24.26 0.76 18.74
N ILE A 60 23.23 1.39 19.34
CA ILE A 60 23.39 2.63 20.12
C ILE A 60 24.26 2.38 21.36
N CYS A 61 24.03 1.27 22.08
CA CYS A 61 24.83 0.89 23.25
C CYS A 61 26.31 0.61 22.92
N VAL A 62 26.63 0.24 21.67
CA VAL A 62 28.03 0.08 21.22
C VAL A 62 28.61 1.41 20.76
N LEU A 63 27.83 2.22 20.04
CA LEU A 63 28.29 3.50 19.49
C LEU A 63 28.61 4.52 20.59
N LEU A 64 27.77 4.61 21.63
CA LEU A 64 27.94 5.62 22.69
C LEU A 64 29.28 5.45 23.43
N PRO A 65 29.65 4.28 24.00
CA PRO A 65 30.94 4.13 24.67
C PRO A 65 32.13 4.37 23.74
N VAL A 66 32.06 3.91 22.49
CA VAL A 66 33.15 4.08 21.51
C VAL A 66 33.36 5.55 21.17
N THR A 67 32.28 6.31 20.98
CA THR A 67 32.37 7.75 20.73
C THR A 67 32.85 8.51 21.96
N PHE A 68 32.40 8.17 23.18
CA PHE A 68 32.92 8.78 24.41
C PHE A 68 34.42 8.50 24.60
N LEU A 69 34.87 7.27 24.34
CA LEU A 69 36.29 6.92 24.39
C LEU A 69 37.10 7.66 23.33
N GLY A 70 36.60 7.75 22.09
CA GLY A 70 37.21 8.51 21.01
C GLY A 70 37.36 9.99 21.34
N ILE A 71 36.32 10.63 21.88
CA ILE A 71 36.35 12.03 22.33
C ILE A 71 37.36 12.22 23.46
N GLY A 72 37.39 11.31 24.44
CA GLY A 72 38.37 11.35 25.54
C GLY A 72 39.82 11.30 25.05
N ILE A 73 40.11 10.46 24.06
CA ILE A 73 41.42 10.35 23.42
C ILE A 73 41.74 11.60 22.58
N SER A 74 40.74 12.19 21.93
CA SER A 74 40.87 13.45 21.18
C SER A 74 41.31 14.61 22.08
N ILE A 75 40.65 14.77 23.22
CA ILE A 75 40.93 15.83 24.21
C ILE A 75 42.34 15.66 24.82
N ALA A 76 42.83 14.42 24.94
CA ALA A 76 44.20 14.12 25.37
C ALA A 76 45.29 14.50 24.35
N GLY A 77 44.93 15.15 23.23
CA GLY A 77 45.87 15.72 22.26
C GLY A 77 46.21 14.81 21.09
N ASN A 78 45.60 13.62 20.98
CA ASN A 78 45.87 12.69 19.89
C ASN A 78 44.71 12.68 18.88
N PHE A 79 44.53 13.79 18.17
CA PHE A 79 43.47 13.96 17.16
C PHE A 79 43.56 12.92 16.02
N SER A 80 44.78 12.52 15.65
CA SER A 80 45.03 11.45 14.68
C SER A 80 44.54 10.08 15.13
N ALA A 81 44.26 9.87 16.42
CA ALA A 81 43.75 8.59 16.93
C ALA A 81 42.27 8.35 16.60
N VAL A 82 41.51 9.41 16.30
CA VAL A 82 40.03 9.41 16.26
C VAL A 82 39.46 9.44 14.84
N LEU A 83 40.28 9.74 13.84
CA LEU A 83 39.84 9.67 12.44
C LEU A 83 40.28 8.33 11.83
N PRO A 84 39.41 7.65 11.06
CA PRO A 84 39.80 6.44 10.35
C PRO A 84 40.91 6.77 9.35
N THR A 85 42.01 6.02 9.42
CA THR A 85 43.12 6.11 8.47
C THR A 85 42.63 5.85 7.04
N SER A 86 43.32 6.39 6.02
CA SER A 86 42.99 6.15 4.61
C SER A 86 42.86 4.67 4.25
N GLU A 87 43.64 3.79 4.89
CA GLU A 87 43.55 2.33 4.72
C GLU A 87 42.21 1.75 5.22
N LEU A 88 41.67 2.29 6.32
CA LEU A 88 40.38 1.84 6.86
C LEU A 88 39.20 2.34 6.02
N LEU A 89 39.36 3.44 5.27
CA LEU A 89 38.35 3.89 4.32
C LEU A 89 38.16 2.88 3.16
N LEU A 90 39.20 2.11 2.80
CA LEU A 90 39.09 1.04 1.80
C LEU A 90 38.21 -0.13 2.27
N ILE A 91 37.93 -0.23 3.57
CA ILE A 91 37.04 -1.24 4.15
C ILE A 91 35.58 -0.85 3.96
N ILE A 92 35.25 0.42 3.68
CA ILE A 92 33.88 0.90 3.54
C ILE A 92 33.12 0.17 2.40
N PRO A 93 33.65 0.07 1.16
CA PRO A 93 32.98 -0.69 0.10
C PRO A 93 32.84 -2.18 0.42
N LEU A 94 33.86 -2.77 1.06
CA LEU A 94 33.83 -4.18 1.47
C LEU A 94 32.75 -4.42 2.54
N ASN A 95 32.60 -3.49 3.48
CA ASN A 95 31.56 -3.52 4.50
C ASN A 95 30.17 -3.42 3.88
N TRP A 96 29.96 -2.63 2.82
CA TRP A 96 28.67 -2.60 2.12
C TRP A 96 28.32 -3.91 1.41
N LEU A 97 29.34 -4.65 0.94
CA LEU A 97 29.16 -5.95 0.30
C LEU A 97 28.89 -7.07 1.31
N LEU A 98 29.56 -7.05 2.47
CA LEU A 98 29.56 -8.15 3.42
C LEU A 98 28.61 -7.98 4.60
N ASN A 99 28.33 -6.74 5.01
CA ASN A 99 27.57 -6.46 6.23
C ASN A 99 26.26 -5.72 5.95
N ASP A 100 25.20 -6.27 6.54
CA ASP A 100 23.94 -5.55 6.75
C ASP A 100 23.88 -5.19 8.25
N LEU A 101 24.42 -4.03 8.61
CA LEU A 101 24.39 -3.49 9.99
C LEU A 101 22.97 -3.05 10.36
N GLY A 102 22.08 -4.03 10.40
CA GLY A 102 20.69 -3.91 10.78
C GLY A 102 19.84 -3.18 9.75
N HIS A 103 18.70 -3.79 9.42
CA HIS A 103 17.67 -3.12 8.64
C HIS A 103 17.19 -1.87 9.37
N SER A 104 17.30 -0.72 8.69
CA SER A 104 16.55 0.47 9.04
C SER A 104 15.09 0.28 8.61
N PRO A 105 14.13 0.99 9.22
CA PRO A 105 12.77 1.02 8.68
C PRO A 105 12.69 1.43 7.20
N LEU A 106 13.63 2.24 6.70
CA LEU A 106 13.69 2.55 5.28
C LEU A 106 14.12 1.32 4.45
N THR A 107 15.07 0.53 4.95
CA THR A 107 15.50 -0.72 4.30
C THR A 107 14.36 -1.74 4.27
N GLU A 108 13.64 -1.91 5.39
CA GLU A 108 12.43 -2.75 5.45
C GLU A 108 11.35 -2.28 4.48
N LEU A 109 11.18 -0.96 4.34
CA LEU A 109 10.22 -0.38 3.41
C LEU A 109 10.61 -0.61 1.95
N ASN A 110 11.89 -0.53 1.62
CA ASN A 110 12.37 -0.83 0.27
C ASN A 110 12.15 -2.31 -0.05
N TRP A 111 12.46 -3.21 0.87
CA TRP A 111 12.16 -4.63 0.72
C TRP A 111 10.66 -4.86 0.49
N LEU A 112 9.78 -4.22 1.27
CA LEU A 112 8.32 -4.29 1.08
C LEU A 112 7.85 -3.81 -0.31
N ARG A 113 8.60 -2.88 -0.92
CA ARG A 113 8.34 -2.38 -2.27
C ARG A 113 8.97 -3.23 -3.36
N ASP A 114 9.84 -4.18 -3.03
CA ASP A 114 10.38 -5.06 -4.04
C ASP A 114 9.32 -6.08 -4.46
N SER A 115 9.34 -6.48 -5.73
CA SER A 115 8.35 -7.41 -6.29
C SER A 115 8.69 -8.86 -5.99
N HIS A 116 8.85 -9.20 -4.72
CA HIS A 116 9.16 -10.56 -4.28
C HIS A 116 7.90 -11.42 -4.02
N GLY A 117 6.72 -10.82 -3.93
CA GLY A 117 5.44 -11.53 -3.81
C GLY A 117 5.15 -12.15 -2.43
N LEU A 118 6.06 -11.97 -1.46
CA LEU A 118 5.91 -12.42 -0.08
C LEU A 118 5.34 -11.32 0.83
N ASP A 119 5.06 -10.14 0.29
CA ASP A 119 4.49 -9.05 1.05
C ASP A 119 2.97 -9.23 1.25
N PHE A 120 2.51 -8.76 2.41
CA PHE A 120 1.11 -8.88 2.80
C PHE A 120 0.15 -8.21 1.81
N ALA A 121 0.55 -7.10 1.17
CA ALA A 121 -0.29 -6.37 0.23
C ALA A 121 -0.52 -7.14 -1.06
N THR A 122 0.53 -7.73 -1.62
CA THR A 122 0.46 -8.59 -2.79
C THR A 122 -0.37 -9.84 -2.52
N GLY A 123 -0.19 -10.47 -1.35
CA GLY A 123 -1.03 -11.59 -0.92
C GLY A 123 -2.51 -11.24 -0.87
N MET A 124 -2.87 -10.11 -0.25
CA MET A 124 -4.25 -9.62 -0.19
C MET A 124 -4.84 -9.35 -1.59
N ALA A 125 -4.10 -8.66 -2.46
CA ALA A 125 -4.56 -8.35 -3.82
C ALA A 125 -4.78 -9.62 -4.65
N SER A 126 -3.85 -10.58 -4.53
CA SER A 126 -3.91 -11.86 -5.25
C SER A 126 -5.06 -12.73 -4.73
N SER A 127 -5.31 -12.71 -3.42
CA SER A 127 -6.43 -13.41 -2.79
C SER A 127 -7.77 -12.85 -3.27
N LEU A 128 -7.96 -11.52 -3.31
CA LEU A 128 -9.19 -10.93 -3.86
C LEU A 128 -9.38 -11.27 -5.34
N PHE A 129 -8.30 -11.18 -6.12
CA PHE A 129 -8.33 -11.42 -7.55
C PHE A 129 -8.66 -12.88 -7.90
N HIS A 130 -7.93 -13.85 -7.36
CA HIS A 130 -8.12 -15.28 -7.64
C HIS A 130 -9.25 -15.92 -6.80
N GLY A 131 -9.51 -15.38 -5.61
CA GLY A 131 -10.51 -15.86 -4.67
C GLY A 131 -11.92 -15.42 -5.02
N CYS A 132 -12.08 -14.20 -5.54
CA CYS A 132 -13.37 -13.60 -5.84
C CYS A 132 -13.51 -13.23 -7.32
N LEU A 133 -12.68 -12.31 -7.84
CA LEU A 133 -12.93 -11.68 -9.16
C LEU A 133 -12.89 -12.69 -10.31
N LYS A 134 -11.90 -13.59 -10.35
CA LYS A 134 -11.79 -14.65 -11.36
C LYS A 134 -12.94 -15.66 -11.33
N LEU A 135 -13.67 -15.76 -10.22
CA LEU A 135 -14.79 -16.69 -10.09
C LEU A 135 -16.14 -16.03 -10.31
N SER A 136 -16.29 -14.77 -9.91
CA SER A 136 -17.57 -14.09 -9.93
C SER A 136 -17.85 -13.37 -11.25
N LEU A 137 -16.81 -12.92 -11.98
CA LEU A 137 -16.98 -11.99 -13.09
C LEU A 137 -16.92 -12.59 -14.50
N PRO A 138 -15.99 -13.52 -14.83
CA PRO A 138 -15.88 -14.08 -16.17
C PRO A 138 -17.18 -14.71 -16.64
N GLU A 139 -17.41 -14.71 -17.94
CA GLU A 139 -18.62 -15.31 -18.48
C GLU A 139 -18.38 -16.79 -18.75
N TRP A 140 -19.23 -17.64 -18.18
CA TRP A 140 -19.24 -19.06 -18.50
C TRP A 140 -20.69 -19.48 -18.75
N GLN A 141 -20.99 -20.02 -19.93
CA GLN A 141 -22.35 -20.46 -20.30
C GLN A 141 -23.41 -19.35 -20.10
N ASN A 142 -23.11 -18.11 -20.53
CA ASN A 142 -23.95 -16.91 -20.34
C ASN A 142 -24.17 -16.48 -18.87
N ASP A 143 -23.47 -17.09 -17.90
CA ASP A 143 -23.47 -16.67 -16.50
C ASP A 143 -22.19 -15.86 -16.18
N GLY A 144 -22.25 -14.57 -16.48
CA GLY A 144 -21.16 -13.60 -16.24
C GLY A 144 -21.70 -12.29 -15.65
N LEU A 145 -20.81 -11.33 -15.38
CA LEU A 145 -21.23 -10.02 -14.87
C LEU A 145 -22.19 -9.31 -15.84
N LYS A 146 -21.80 -9.16 -17.11
CA LYS A 146 -22.55 -8.39 -18.10
C LYS A 146 -23.95 -8.98 -18.38
N PRO A 147 -24.11 -10.30 -18.64
CA PRO A 147 -25.43 -10.90 -18.78
C PRO A 147 -26.32 -10.69 -17.55
N ARG A 148 -25.78 -10.85 -16.33
CA ARG A 148 -26.55 -10.65 -15.09
C ARG A 148 -26.99 -9.19 -14.92
N MET A 149 -26.15 -8.23 -15.29
CA MET A 149 -26.53 -6.81 -15.29
C MET A 149 -27.64 -6.52 -16.33
N ALA A 150 -27.50 -7.02 -17.57
CA ALA A 150 -28.51 -6.82 -18.61
C ALA A 150 -29.88 -7.41 -18.23
N LEU A 151 -29.89 -8.62 -17.66
CA LEU A 151 -31.11 -9.24 -17.13
C LEU A 151 -31.72 -8.42 -15.98
N TYR A 152 -30.89 -7.82 -15.12
CA TYR A 152 -31.35 -6.98 -14.04
C TYR A 152 -31.96 -5.66 -14.56
N GLU A 153 -31.34 -5.03 -15.56
CA GLU A 153 -31.88 -3.83 -16.22
C GLU A 153 -33.24 -4.11 -16.84
N ALA A 154 -33.35 -5.19 -17.63
CA ALA A 154 -34.59 -5.57 -18.31
C ALA A 154 -35.71 -5.89 -17.31
N ARG A 155 -35.43 -6.66 -16.26
CA ARG A 155 -36.44 -7.08 -15.27
C ARG A 155 -36.95 -5.93 -14.40
N ASN A 156 -36.09 -4.96 -14.09
CA ASN A 156 -36.45 -3.88 -13.17
C ASN A 156 -36.74 -2.55 -13.91
N ASN A 157 -36.58 -2.51 -15.23
CA ASN A 157 -36.65 -1.30 -16.05
C ASN A 157 -35.77 -0.16 -15.51
N ILE A 158 -34.52 -0.49 -15.17
CA ILE A 158 -33.53 0.44 -14.62
C ILE A 158 -32.34 0.61 -15.57
N THR A 159 -31.42 1.51 -15.23
CA THR A 159 -30.17 1.62 -15.98
C THR A 159 -28.98 1.76 -15.06
N PHE A 160 -27.95 0.98 -15.34
CA PHE A 160 -26.66 1.10 -14.68
C PHE A 160 -25.91 2.31 -15.21
N GLY A 161 -25.26 3.05 -14.32
CA GLY A 161 -24.37 4.15 -14.71
C GLY A 161 -23.03 3.65 -15.27
N LEU A 162 -22.65 2.40 -14.94
CA LEU A 162 -21.43 1.74 -15.39
C LEU A 162 -21.72 0.27 -15.68
N ASP A 163 -21.14 -0.29 -16.75
CA ASP A 163 -21.29 -1.69 -17.17
C ASP A 163 -20.29 -2.65 -16.50
N ARG A 164 -19.74 -2.25 -15.36
CA ARG A 164 -18.64 -2.94 -14.65
C ARG A 164 -18.87 -2.93 -13.14
N LEU A 165 -18.25 -3.89 -12.45
CA LEU A 165 -18.17 -3.88 -11.00
C LEU A 165 -17.26 -2.73 -10.54
N VAL A 166 -17.77 -1.87 -9.67
CA VAL A 166 -16.97 -0.83 -9.02
C VAL A 166 -16.40 -1.38 -7.71
N ILE A 167 -15.08 -1.48 -7.63
CA ILE A 167 -14.37 -1.79 -6.38
C ILE A 167 -13.89 -0.47 -5.79
N LEU A 168 -14.46 -0.10 -4.65
CA LEU A 168 -14.09 1.09 -3.90
C LEU A 168 -12.96 0.76 -2.94
N SER A 169 -11.82 1.44 -3.14
CA SER A 169 -10.63 1.25 -2.32
C SER A 169 -10.27 2.51 -1.54
N PRO A 170 -10.30 2.49 -0.20
CA PRO A 170 -9.90 3.64 0.59
C PRO A 170 -8.39 3.88 0.52
N SER A 171 -7.98 5.12 0.27
CA SER A 171 -6.57 5.54 0.32
C SER A 171 -6.03 5.65 1.75
N LYS A 172 -6.91 5.83 2.74
CA LYS A 172 -6.61 5.94 4.17
C LYS A 172 -7.33 4.82 4.95
N SER A 173 -7.65 5.06 6.22
CA SER A 173 -8.44 4.13 7.05
C SER A 173 -9.81 3.87 6.44
N SER A 174 -10.19 2.61 6.31
CA SER A 174 -11.49 2.21 5.79
C SER A 174 -12.60 2.64 6.75
N ASP A 175 -13.66 3.26 6.24
CA ASP A 175 -14.91 3.45 6.97
C ASP A 175 -15.93 2.42 6.45
N HIS A 176 -16.41 1.57 7.36
CA HIS A 176 -17.37 0.51 7.05
C HIS A 176 -18.75 1.07 6.67
N ASN A 177 -19.06 2.30 7.08
CA ASN A 177 -20.36 2.91 6.87
C ASN A 177 -20.42 3.79 5.62
N ILE A 178 -19.37 3.80 4.79
CA ILE A 178 -19.30 4.66 3.60
C ILE A 178 -20.41 4.36 2.56
N LEU A 179 -20.94 3.14 2.55
CA LEU A 179 -22.08 2.74 1.70
C LEU A 179 -23.44 2.97 2.37
N LYS A 180 -23.47 3.36 3.66
CA LYS A 180 -24.70 3.67 4.40
C LYS A 180 -24.97 5.18 4.34
N SER A 181 -25.14 5.69 3.12
CA SER A 181 -25.48 7.09 2.86
C SER A 181 -26.92 7.19 2.36
N ASP A 182 -27.64 8.24 2.75
CA ASP A 182 -28.99 8.51 2.24
C ASP A 182 -29.03 8.77 0.73
N LEU A 183 -27.87 9.17 0.17
CA LEU A 183 -27.66 9.43 -1.24
C LEU A 183 -27.37 8.16 -2.06
N LEU A 184 -26.99 7.07 -1.39
CA LEU A 184 -26.67 5.78 -2.01
C LEU A 184 -27.42 4.65 -1.29
N LYS A 185 -28.57 4.25 -1.85
CA LYS A 185 -29.43 3.24 -1.22
C LYS A 185 -29.15 1.85 -1.80
N GLU A 186 -29.03 0.86 -0.94
CA GLU A 186 -28.93 -0.53 -1.38
C GLU A 186 -30.23 -0.97 -2.08
N ALA A 187 -30.09 -1.68 -3.19
CA ALA A 187 -31.17 -2.28 -3.97
C ALA A 187 -31.07 -3.81 -3.92
N LYS A 188 -31.99 -4.52 -4.59
CA LYS A 188 -31.89 -5.98 -4.70
C LYS A 188 -30.56 -6.34 -5.39
N PRO A 189 -29.80 -7.32 -4.86
CA PRO A 189 -28.53 -7.72 -5.46
C PRO A 189 -28.74 -8.36 -6.84
N LEU A 190 -27.66 -8.50 -7.60
CA LEU A 190 -27.65 -9.32 -8.82
C LEU A 190 -27.91 -10.79 -8.47
N GLN A 191 -28.31 -11.57 -9.47
CA GLN A 191 -28.44 -13.02 -9.34
C GLN A 191 -27.13 -13.62 -8.81
N THR A 192 -27.23 -14.39 -7.73
CA THR A 192 -26.08 -15.05 -7.09
C THR A 192 -25.51 -16.09 -8.03
N ARG A 193 -24.19 -16.04 -8.22
CA ARG A 193 -23.46 -17.09 -8.94
C ARG A 193 -22.96 -18.13 -7.94
N ILE A 194 -23.12 -19.40 -8.26
CA ILE A 194 -22.70 -20.51 -7.40
C ILE A 194 -21.58 -21.25 -8.11
N VAL A 195 -20.44 -21.43 -7.43
CA VAL A 195 -19.29 -22.15 -7.97
C VAL A 195 -18.80 -23.14 -6.92
N ASN A 196 -18.72 -24.42 -7.26
CA ASN A 196 -18.09 -25.40 -6.40
C ASN A 196 -16.58 -25.15 -6.35
N ARG A 197 -16.03 -24.92 -5.15
CA ARG A 197 -14.60 -24.74 -4.94
C ARG A 197 -14.16 -25.42 -3.67
N ALA A 198 -13.14 -26.27 -3.79
CA ALA A 198 -12.59 -27.05 -2.69
C ALA A 198 -13.68 -27.89 -1.98
N GLY A 199 -14.58 -28.49 -2.76
CA GLY A 199 -15.65 -29.35 -2.25
C GLY A 199 -16.85 -28.61 -1.64
N VAL A 200 -16.89 -27.28 -1.72
CA VAL A 200 -17.98 -26.47 -1.14
C VAL A 200 -18.53 -25.51 -2.20
N ASP A 201 -19.85 -25.40 -2.27
CA ASP A 201 -20.52 -24.43 -3.12
C ASP A 201 -20.35 -23.01 -2.55
N ARG A 202 -19.68 -22.16 -3.32
CA ARG A 202 -19.41 -20.76 -2.98
C ARG A 202 -20.41 -19.86 -3.69
N HIS A 203 -21.10 -19.05 -2.91
CA HIS A 203 -22.11 -18.09 -3.38
C HIS A 203 -21.48 -16.71 -3.58
N PHE A 204 -21.34 -16.27 -4.82
CA PHE A 204 -20.86 -14.94 -5.19
C PHE A 204 -22.04 -14.01 -5.46
N ARG A 205 -22.40 -13.24 -4.44
CA ARG A 205 -23.46 -12.22 -4.49
C ARG A 205 -22.85 -10.84 -4.69
N LEU A 206 -23.32 -10.13 -5.72
CA LEU A 206 -22.91 -8.76 -6.01
C LEU A 206 -24.03 -7.79 -5.66
N ASN A 207 -23.73 -6.82 -4.80
CA ASN A 207 -24.69 -5.84 -4.35
C ASN A 207 -24.88 -4.72 -5.38
N VAL A 208 -26.12 -4.24 -5.48
CA VAL A 208 -26.50 -3.15 -6.36
C VAL A 208 -26.93 -1.97 -5.51
N TYR A 209 -26.50 -0.78 -5.87
CA TYR A 209 -26.84 0.46 -5.19
C TYR A 209 -27.49 1.43 -6.17
N LYS A 210 -28.51 2.16 -5.71
CA LYS A 210 -29.18 3.22 -6.46
C LYS A 210 -28.75 4.58 -5.91
N ILE A 211 -28.40 5.49 -6.81
CA ILE A 211 -28.17 6.89 -6.45
C ILE A 211 -29.53 7.55 -6.22
N ASN A 212 -29.77 8.11 -5.04
CA ASN A 212 -31.02 8.76 -4.66
C ASN A 212 -31.09 10.22 -5.17
N ARG A 213 -30.57 10.45 -6.37
CA ARG A 213 -30.54 11.74 -7.07
C ARG A 213 -30.67 11.49 -8.58
N LYS A 214 -31.47 12.32 -9.26
CA LYS A 214 -31.55 12.27 -10.73
C LYS A 214 -30.33 12.92 -11.35
N VAL A 215 -29.73 12.25 -12.32
CA VAL A 215 -28.68 12.80 -13.19
C VAL A 215 -29.24 12.80 -14.60
N ASN A 216 -29.32 13.97 -15.24
CA ASN A 216 -29.95 14.15 -16.56
C ASN A 216 -31.37 13.53 -16.62
N GLY A 217 -32.17 13.76 -15.57
CA GLY A 217 -33.55 13.26 -15.48
C GLY A 217 -33.71 11.78 -15.10
N LYS A 218 -32.62 11.00 -15.00
CA LYS A 218 -32.65 9.54 -14.75
C LYS A 218 -31.99 9.15 -13.42
N ILE A 219 -32.51 8.09 -12.80
CA ILE A 219 -31.89 7.44 -11.64
C ILE A 219 -30.95 6.35 -12.16
N TYR A 220 -29.72 6.32 -11.64
CA TYR A 220 -28.71 5.35 -12.02
C TYR A 220 -28.40 4.37 -10.90
N TYR A 221 -28.07 3.14 -11.33
CA TYR A 221 -27.70 2.04 -10.46
C TYR A 221 -26.23 1.67 -10.69
N PHE A 222 -25.59 1.07 -9.70
CA PHE A 222 -24.19 0.68 -9.76
C PHE A 222 -24.00 -0.64 -9.01
N VAL A 223 -23.18 -1.52 -9.58
CA VAL A 223 -22.72 -2.71 -8.86
C VAL A 223 -21.45 -2.30 -8.10
N ILE A 224 -21.50 -2.32 -6.77
CA ILE A 224 -20.44 -1.78 -5.93
C ILE A 224 -20.01 -2.80 -4.89
N GLU A 225 -18.71 -2.92 -4.69
CA GLU A 225 -18.11 -3.65 -3.60
C GLU A 225 -16.99 -2.81 -2.97
N LEU A 226 -16.79 -2.92 -1.67
CA LEU A 226 -15.60 -2.36 -1.03
C LEU A 226 -14.43 -3.32 -1.23
N ALA A 227 -13.20 -2.81 -1.23
CA ALA A 227 -12.01 -3.64 -1.19
C ALA A 227 -11.90 -4.35 0.17
N THR A 228 -12.65 -5.43 0.36
CA THR A 228 -12.77 -6.20 1.61
C THR A 228 -11.42 -6.53 2.27
N PRO A 229 -10.35 -6.90 1.54
CA PRO A 229 -9.05 -7.11 2.19
C PRO A 229 -8.50 -5.89 2.93
N LEU A 230 -8.78 -4.67 2.47
CA LEU A 230 -8.37 -3.44 3.17
C LEU A 230 -9.21 -3.15 4.41
N ILE A 231 -10.42 -3.67 4.46
CA ILE A 231 -11.27 -3.68 5.66
C ILE A 231 -10.67 -4.64 6.68
N THR A 232 -10.46 -5.91 6.28
CA THR A 232 -9.81 -6.92 7.12
C THR A 232 -8.43 -6.47 7.62
N PHE A 233 -7.65 -5.78 6.78
CA PHE A 233 -6.38 -5.20 7.20
C PHE A 233 -6.56 -4.09 8.26
N SER A 234 -7.61 -3.28 8.15
CA SER A 234 -7.90 -2.25 9.15
C SER A 234 -8.29 -2.86 10.50
N ASP A 235 -9.04 -3.96 10.51
CA ASP A 235 -9.36 -4.73 11.72
C ASP A 235 -8.11 -5.37 12.31
N ALA A 236 -7.26 -5.98 11.47
CA ALA A 236 -5.98 -6.56 11.88
C ALA A 236 -5.02 -5.52 12.48
N LEU A 237 -5.09 -4.25 12.10
CA LEU A 237 -4.31 -3.17 12.70
C LEU A 237 -4.79 -2.76 14.10
N GLN A 238 -6.07 -2.99 14.40
CA GLN A 238 -6.69 -2.68 15.70
C GLN A 238 -6.58 -3.84 16.68
N SER A 239 -6.45 -5.08 16.18
CA SER A 239 -6.33 -6.29 16.98
C SER A 239 -4.97 -6.39 17.70
N GLU A 240 -4.99 -6.64 19.01
CA GLU A 240 -3.77 -6.92 19.78
C GLU A 240 -3.10 -8.25 19.38
N LEU A 241 -3.87 -9.20 18.85
CA LEU A 241 -3.40 -10.53 18.48
C LEU A 241 -2.60 -10.55 17.17
N THR A 242 -2.92 -9.66 16.24
CA THR A 242 -2.38 -9.70 14.87
C THR A 242 -1.65 -8.43 14.45
N ALA A 243 -1.86 -7.31 15.14
CA ALA A 243 -1.22 -6.06 14.77
C ALA A 243 0.27 -6.06 15.12
N THR A 244 1.13 -6.05 14.11
CA THR A 244 2.57 -5.87 14.31
C THR A 244 2.98 -4.40 14.24
N ARG A 245 4.13 -4.06 14.82
CA ARG A 245 4.74 -2.73 14.71
C ARG A 245 4.94 -2.33 13.25
N GLN A 246 5.41 -3.26 12.42
CA GLN A 246 5.66 -3.08 11.00
C GLN A 246 4.37 -2.79 10.23
N MET A 247 3.28 -3.52 10.50
CA MET A 247 1.98 -3.25 9.89
C MET A 247 1.49 -1.84 10.22
N LYS A 248 1.60 -1.41 11.49
CA LYS A 248 1.21 -0.05 11.92
C LYS A 248 2.08 1.01 11.26
N GLN A 249 3.39 0.77 11.19
CA GLN A 249 4.37 1.69 10.63
C GLN A 249 4.24 1.86 9.11
N PHE A 250 3.97 0.79 8.37
CA PHE A 250 3.91 0.76 6.90
C PHE A 250 2.47 0.67 6.35
N LYS A 251 1.47 0.99 7.17
CA LYS A 251 0.05 0.85 6.82
C LYS A 251 -0.37 1.60 5.56
N ARG A 252 0.29 2.70 5.22
CA ARG A 252 0.02 3.49 4.01
C ARG A 252 0.60 2.79 2.79
N GLU A 253 1.85 2.34 2.91
CA GLU A 253 2.58 1.66 1.85
C GLU A 253 1.96 0.31 1.50
N ILE A 254 1.49 -0.46 2.50
CA ILE A 254 0.73 -1.70 2.30
C ILE A 254 -0.55 -1.42 1.50
N ARG A 255 -1.31 -0.37 1.82
CA ARG A 255 -2.54 0.00 1.07
C ARG A 255 -2.24 0.41 -0.36
N MET A 256 -1.23 1.26 -0.57
CA MET A 256 -0.81 1.68 -1.91
C MET A 256 -0.40 0.47 -2.75
N ARG A 257 0.42 -0.42 -2.18
CA ARG A 257 0.87 -1.65 -2.85
C ARG A 257 -0.25 -2.60 -3.19
N PHE A 258 -1.23 -2.75 -2.31
CA PHE A 258 -2.43 -3.53 -2.59
C PHE A 258 -3.16 -3.00 -3.83
N ASN A 259 -3.37 -1.68 -3.91
CA ASN A 259 -4.03 -1.04 -5.04
C ASN A 259 -3.23 -1.15 -6.33
N GLU A 260 -1.92 -0.91 -6.28
CA GLU A 260 -1.01 -1.08 -7.43
C GLU A 260 -1.05 -2.51 -7.96
N LYS A 261 -0.92 -3.49 -7.07
CA LYS A 261 -0.92 -4.91 -7.45
C LYS A 261 -2.27 -5.35 -8.00
N LEU A 262 -3.38 -4.98 -7.35
CA LEU A 262 -4.72 -5.32 -7.82
C LEU A 262 -5.00 -4.70 -9.19
N LYS A 263 -4.62 -3.44 -9.40
CA LYS A 263 -4.73 -2.75 -10.69
C LYS A 263 -3.93 -3.48 -11.77
N ASP A 264 -2.71 -3.91 -11.46
CA ASP A 264 -1.87 -4.65 -12.40
C ASP A 264 -2.46 -6.01 -12.77
N LEU A 265 -2.96 -6.77 -11.79
CA LEU A 265 -3.64 -8.05 -12.00
C LEU A 265 -4.88 -7.89 -12.89
N ILE A 266 -5.76 -6.92 -12.58
CA ILE A 266 -6.95 -6.62 -13.37
C ILE A 266 -6.58 -6.25 -14.80
N ARG A 267 -5.57 -5.41 -15.00
CA ARG A 267 -5.15 -4.94 -16.33
C ARG A 267 -4.58 -6.08 -17.19
N LYS A 268 -3.80 -6.98 -16.58
CA LYS A 268 -3.11 -8.05 -17.29
C LYS A 268 -4.02 -9.21 -17.69
N ASP A 269 -5.08 -9.48 -16.93
CA ASP A 269 -6.01 -10.57 -17.25
C ASP A 269 -7.09 -10.10 -18.25
N PRO A 270 -7.14 -10.67 -19.47
CA PRO A 270 -8.09 -10.27 -20.50
C PRO A 270 -9.55 -10.54 -20.13
N GLU A 271 -9.82 -11.53 -19.27
CA GLU A 271 -11.18 -11.86 -18.84
C GLU A 271 -11.71 -10.86 -17.83
N ILE A 272 -10.84 -10.15 -17.11
CA ILE A 272 -11.21 -9.27 -15.99
C ILE A 272 -11.07 -7.78 -16.35
N ARG A 273 -10.09 -7.40 -17.18
CA ARG A 273 -9.70 -5.99 -17.44
C ARG A 273 -10.86 -5.04 -17.79
N ASN A 274 -11.89 -5.55 -18.46
CA ASN A 274 -13.06 -4.78 -18.89
C ASN A 274 -14.33 -5.02 -18.06
N LYS A 275 -14.21 -5.67 -16.90
CA LYS A 275 -15.32 -6.00 -16.00
C LYS A 275 -15.24 -5.30 -14.64
N VAL A 276 -14.14 -4.59 -14.35
CA VAL A 276 -13.89 -3.93 -13.06
C VAL A 276 -13.44 -2.48 -13.25
N TYR A 277 -13.98 -1.58 -12.42
CA TYR A 277 -13.41 -0.27 -12.13
C TYR A 277 -12.86 -0.26 -10.70
N LEU A 278 -11.55 -0.16 -10.56
CA LEU A 278 -10.91 0.09 -9.27
C LEU A 278 -10.86 1.61 -9.04
N ILE A 279 -11.65 2.10 -8.09
CA ILE A 279 -11.74 3.52 -7.74
C ILE A 279 -11.13 3.72 -6.36
N THR A 280 -10.05 4.51 -6.30
CA THR A 280 -9.46 4.93 -5.03
C THR A 280 -10.11 6.22 -4.55
N TYR A 281 -10.52 6.27 -3.29
CA TYR A 281 -11.14 7.46 -2.69
C TYR A 281 -10.48 7.86 -1.37
N ILE A 282 -10.66 9.12 -0.96
CA ILE A 282 -10.28 9.59 0.36
C ILE A 282 -11.54 9.49 1.24
N PRO A 283 -11.51 8.75 2.37
CA PRO A 283 -12.72 8.51 3.16
C PRO A 283 -13.30 9.74 3.85
N ARG A 284 -12.45 10.74 4.13
CA ARG A 284 -12.82 11.98 4.81
C ARG A 284 -12.34 13.19 4.03
N ASP A 285 -13.15 14.23 3.98
CA ASP A 285 -12.79 15.54 3.40
C ASP A 285 -11.78 16.29 4.28
N GLU A 286 -11.46 17.53 3.92
CA GLU A 286 -10.49 18.36 4.66
C GLU A 286 -11.03 18.76 6.03
N GLU A 287 -12.36 18.82 6.17
CA GLU A 287 -13.12 19.12 7.37
C GLU A 287 -13.32 17.89 8.29
N GLY A 288 -12.98 16.69 7.82
CA GLY A 288 -13.06 15.43 8.56
C GLY A 288 -14.40 14.69 8.44
N ASN A 289 -15.34 15.18 7.64
CA ASN A 289 -16.62 14.53 7.37
C ASN A 289 -16.47 13.35 6.40
N PRO A 290 -17.33 12.32 6.48
CA PRO A 290 -17.35 11.24 5.51
C PRO A 290 -17.61 11.76 4.09
N VAL A 291 -16.77 11.35 3.13
CA VAL A 291 -16.93 11.75 1.73
C VAL A 291 -18.13 11.05 1.09
N ASP A 292 -18.95 11.81 0.36
CA ASP A 292 -19.98 11.23 -0.47
C ASP A 292 -19.39 10.59 -1.74
N ILE A 293 -19.56 9.27 -1.86
CA ILE A 293 -19.09 8.50 -3.02
C ILE A 293 -19.97 8.73 -4.26
N THR A 294 -21.17 9.28 -4.09
CA THR A 294 -22.14 9.48 -5.17
C THR A 294 -21.58 10.37 -6.29
N ASP A 295 -20.99 11.52 -5.94
CA ASP A 295 -20.39 12.43 -6.92
C ASP A 295 -19.20 11.80 -7.65
N LEU A 296 -18.42 10.96 -6.95
CA LEU A 296 -17.34 10.20 -7.55
C LEU A 296 -17.86 9.22 -8.61
N LEU A 297 -18.91 8.45 -8.29
CA LEU A 297 -19.54 7.53 -9.24
C LEU A 297 -20.12 8.27 -10.46
N ILE A 298 -20.76 9.42 -10.25
CA ILE A 298 -21.30 10.26 -11.31
C ILE A 298 -20.19 10.78 -12.23
N SER A 299 -19.07 11.21 -11.67
CA SER A 299 -17.90 11.66 -12.44
C SER A 299 -17.37 10.56 -13.37
N TYR A 300 -17.21 9.33 -12.84
CA TYR A 300 -16.78 8.17 -13.64
C TYR A 300 -17.80 7.80 -14.72
N MET A 301 -19.10 7.84 -14.40
CA MET A 301 -20.17 7.63 -15.39
C MET A 301 -20.08 8.65 -16.53
N LYS A 302 -19.94 9.95 -16.21
CA LYS A 302 -19.86 11.02 -17.23
C LYS A 302 -18.64 10.85 -18.12
N LYS A 303 -17.49 10.53 -17.54
CA LYS A 303 -16.23 10.31 -18.28
C LYS A 303 -16.32 9.14 -19.26
N ASN A 304 -16.94 8.03 -18.88
CA ASN A 304 -17.09 6.89 -19.78
C ASN A 304 -18.06 7.17 -20.94
N LYS A 305 -19.14 7.92 -20.68
CA LYS A 305 -20.05 8.33 -21.77
C LYS A 305 -19.37 9.23 -22.79
N THR A 306 -18.43 10.07 -22.37
CA THR A 306 -17.68 10.92 -23.30
C THR A 306 -16.71 10.09 -24.14
N VAL A 307 -16.02 9.10 -23.56
CA VAL A 307 -15.10 8.22 -24.32
C VAL A 307 -15.84 7.42 -25.40
N ASN A 308 -17.01 6.86 -25.08
CA ASN A 308 -17.78 6.08 -26.05
C ASN A 308 -18.38 6.93 -27.18
N MET A 309 -18.57 8.24 -26.99
CA MET A 309 -19.06 9.15 -28.06
C MET A 309 -18.00 9.53 -29.10
N PHE A 310 -16.72 9.22 -28.85
CA PHE A 310 -15.61 9.48 -29.78
C PHE A 310 -15.05 8.21 -30.44
N GLU A 311 -15.62 7.03 -30.12
CA GLU A 311 -15.25 5.74 -30.72
C GLU A 311 -16.33 5.17 -31.66
N ASP A 312 -17.46 5.89 -31.84
CA ASP A 312 -18.53 5.59 -32.80
C ASP A 312 -18.43 6.48 -34.05
#